data_AF-A0A9W8D6Z8-F1
#
_entry.id   AF-A0A9W8D6Z8-F1
#
_cell.length_a   1.000
_cell.length_b   1.000
_cell.length_c   1.000
_cell.angle_alpha   90.00
_cell.angle_beta   90.00
_cell.angle_gamma   90.00
#
_symmetry.space_group_name_H-M   'P 1'
#
loop_
_entity.id
_entity.type
_entity.pdbx_description
1 polymer ?
#
loop_
_entity_poly.entity_id
_entity_poly.type
_entity_poly.pdbx_seq_one_letter_code
_entity_poly.pdbx_strand_id
1 'polypeptide(L)'
;MHLSSALVAASALIASCAGHSMLAKPASRGNVEWWGTCAAGAGCKGPCDSPKASSPFNSIYNPKTYVQRGQELDVEWNRLNHPGGFVRMAMVPFDQSDDWASFNDNILKYTCYETNCGPANSSDTTFGHLNGSGSSPCTSTVTIPKNIPDNTAVTLQWIWYGGGIYYGQVDTSFGEYYGCSDMIVVGGPTSDEKPAPVFQGGDITYPNSGVCKYWGSNKVGDCNFGDRKPSPIDGDLLSQSLEPCMRGPEQKGAPFGMDSGSSSPDTSSEPASDSAAPDSSVAESPAAPEAPVTPEVPVTSDYSAVPEDTSVPEATSVPEATSVPEATNAPEATSVPEATSVPEATSVPEATNAPVTPATSDYVVTSESKCLARPSPI
;
A
#
# COMPACT_ATOMS: atom_id res chain seq x y z
N MET A 1 21.44 43.40 35.88
CA MET A 1 20.32 43.33 34.91
C MET A 1 20.85 43.75 33.56
N HIS A 2 21.07 42.78 32.66
CA HIS A 2 21.00 42.92 31.21
C HIS A 2 20.96 41.50 30.64
N LEU A 3 19.74 41.05 30.32
CA LEU A 3 19.55 39.87 29.47
C LEU A 3 19.82 40.32 28.03
N SER A 4 20.72 39.64 27.32
CA SER A 4 20.82 39.73 25.87
C SER A 4 20.58 38.36 25.26
N SER A 5 19.46 38.31 24.56
CA SER A 5 18.88 37.21 23.81
C SER A 5 19.81 36.72 22.69
N ALA A 6 20.16 35.44 22.72
CA ALA A 6 20.69 34.73 21.57
C ALA A 6 20.38 33.23 21.70
N LEU A 7 19.11 32.88 21.57
CA LEU A 7 18.69 31.51 21.28
C LEU A 7 17.68 31.56 20.12
N VAL A 8 18.15 31.91 18.93
CA VAL A 8 17.45 31.55 17.70
C VAL A 8 17.98 30.17 17.33
N ALA A 9 17.36 29.14 17.90
CA ALA A 9 17.53 27.79 17.40
C ALA A 9 16.92 27.77 15.99
N ALA A 10 17.78 27.75 14.98
CA ALA A 10 17.39 27.43 13.62
C ALA A 10 16.93 25.97 13.62
N SER A 11 15.64 25.74 13.84
CA SER A 11 14.98 24.50 13.45
C SER A 11 14.97 24.44 11.93
N ALA A 12 16.09 24.00 11.35
CA ALA A 12 16.08 23.47 10.01
C ALA A 12 15.19 22.23 10.06
N LEU A 13 13.94 22.39 9.63
CA LEU A 13 13.08 21.29 9.23
C LEU A 13 13.85 20.50 8.17
N ILE A 14 14.53 19.45 8.60
CA ILE A 14 14.93 18.38 7.70
C ILE A 14 13.60 17.78 7.27
N ALA A 15 13.10 18.21 6.12
CA ALA A 15 12.07 17.49 5.41
C ALA A 15 12.67 16.13 5.07
N SER A 16 12.50 15.15 5.96
CA SER A 16 12.70 13.76 5.58
C SER A 16 11.64 13.50 4.51
N CYS A 17 12.05 13.48 3.25
CA CYS A 17 11.21 12.99 2.18
C CYS A 17 10.89 11.53 2.51
N ALA A 18 9.77 11.29 3.19
CA ALA A 18 9.14 9.98 3.15
C ALA A 18 8.77 9.79 1.68
N GLY A 19 9.58 9.02 0.94
CA GLY A 19 9.28 8.66 -0.46
C GLY A 19 8.13 7.66 -0.58
N HIS A 20 7.41 7.38 0.50
CA HIS A 20 6.45 6.29 0.58
C HIS A 20 5.23 6.67 1.41
N SER A 21 4.05 6.29 0.90
CA SER A 21 2.78 6.64 1.51
C SER A 21 2.57 5.87 2.81
N MET A 22 1.88 6.53 3.73
CA MET A 22 1.57 6.02 5.05
C MET A 22 0.22 6.58 5.49
N LEU A 23 -0.44 5.83 6.36
CA LEU A 23 -1.60 6.30 7.10
C LEU A 23 -1.22 7.52 7.95
N ALA A 24 -1.81 8.68 7.62
CA ALA A 24 -1.57 9.95 8.29
C ALA A 24 -2.66 10.26 9.33
N LYS A 25 -3.92 9.96 9.00
CA LYS A 25 -5.05 10.05 9.94
C LYS A 25 -5.96 8.82 9.83
N PRO A 26 -6.41 8.25 10.95
CA PRO A 26 -5.93 8.51 12.30
C PRO A 26 -4.43 8.23 12.43
N ALA A 27 -3.80 8.70 13.50
CA ALA A 27 -2.35 8.52 13.67
C ALA A 27 -2.01 7.02 13.69
N SER A 28 -1.06 6.60 12.86
CA SER A 28 -0.58 5.22 12.86
C SER A 28 0.09 4.88 14.19
N ARG A 29 0.12 3.60 14.56
CA ARG A 29 0.93 3.06 15.67
C ARG A 29 2.38 3.52 15.56
N GLY A 30 2.84 3.65 14.32
CA GLY A 30 4.21 3.96 13.98
C GLY A 30 5.02 2.68 13.95
N ASN A 31 6.06 2.70 13.12
CA ASN A 31 7.01 1.62 13.01
C ASN A 31 8.40 2.15 13.32
N VAL A 32 8.95 1.79 14.48
CA VAL A 32 10.30 2.23 14.89
C VAL A 32 11.41 1.48 14.16
N GLU A 33 11.19 0.21 13.81
CA GLU A 33 12.16 -0.64 13.11
C GLU A 33 12.39 -0.14 11.68
N TRP A 34 11.33 0.35 11.03
CA TRP A 34 11.31 0.75 9.63
C TRP A 34 11.12 2.27 9.45
N TRP A 35 11.52 3.06 10.44
CA TRP A 35 11.55 4.53 10.38
C TRP A 35 10.21 5.18 9.98
N GLY A 36 9.10 4.55 10.37
CA GLY A 36 7.73 4.99 10.13
C GLY A 36 7.04 4.28 8.96
N THR A 37 7.77 3.66 8.02
CA THR A 37 7.18 3.05 6.82
C THR A 37 7.29 1.53 6.85
N CYS A 38 6.17 0.81 6.86
CA CYS A 38 6.12 -0.65 6.76
C CYS A 38 5.68 -1.05 5.36
N ALA A 39 6.60 -1.62 4.57
CA ALA A 39 6.34 -2.08 3.21
C ALA A 39 6.76 -3.56 3.03
N ALA A 40 5.99 -4.33 2.25
CA ALA A 40 6.28 -5.72 1.95
C ALA A 40 7.68 -5.89 1.34
N GLY A 41 8.03 -5.04 0.37
CA GLY A 41 9.32 -5.00 -0.30
C GLY A 41 10.52 -4.73 0.61
N ALA A 42 10.30 -4.03 1.72
CA ALA A 42 11.30 -3.77 2.74
C ALA A 42 11.43 -4.92 3.76
N GLY A 43 10.57 -5.94 3.68
CA GLY A 43 10.55 -7.08 4.58
C GLY A 43 9.45 -7.04 5.63
N CYS A 44 8.63 -5.99 5.68
CA CYS A 44 7.51 -5.90 6.61
C CYS A 44 6.42 -6.93 6.24
N LYS A 45 5.85 -7.63 7.22
CA LYS A 45 4.91 -8.74 6.97
C LYS A 45 3.44 -8.40 7.16
N GLY A 46 3.14 -7.16 7.55
CA GLY A 46 1.80 -6.76 8.00
C GLY A 46 1.34 -7.61 9.19
N PRO A 47 0.02 -7.66 9.50
CA PRO A 47 -1.05 -6.89 8.85
C PRO A 47 -1.00 -5.39 9.18
N CYS A 48 -0.30 -5.03 10.25
CA CYS A 48 -0.11 -3.65 10.68
C CYS A 48 1.32 -3.17 10.42
N ASP A 49 1.51 -1.85 10.52
CA ASP A 49 2.83 -1.24 10.49
C ASP A 49 3.72 -1.68 11.65
N SER A 50 3.15 -2.04 12.79
CA SER A 50 3.90 -2.63 13.91
C SER A 50 3.02 -3.62 14.69
N PRO A 51 3.64 -4.60 15.37
CA PRO A 51 2.90 -5.58 16.15
C PRO A 51 2.15 -4.91 17.30
N LYS A 52 1.03 -5.50 17.72
CA LYS A 52 0.21 -5.03 18.84
C LYS A 52 1.02 -4.76 20.11
N ALA A 53 2.02 -5.60 20.38
CA ALA A 53 2.92 -5.47 21.54
C ALA A 53 3.73 -4.17 21.55
N SER A 54 4.00 -3.59 20.38
CA SER A 54 4.68 -2.30 20.22
C SER A 54 3.72 -1.11 20.22
N SER A 55 2.41 -1.35 20.29
CA SER A 55 1.43 -0.28 20.24
C SER A 55 1.55 0.65 21.45
N PRO A 56 1.56 1.98 21.24
CA PRO A 56 1.49 2.95 22.34
C PRO A 56 0.14 2.92 23.07
N PHE A 57 -0.84 2.19 22.54
CA PHE A 57 -2.21 2.15 23.03
C PHE A 57 -2.31 1.68 24.48
N ASN A 58 -1.49 0.77 24.98
CA ASN A 58 -1.59 0.37 26.40
C ASN A 58 -0.93 1.35 27.37
N SER A 59 -0.21 2.36 26.88
CA SER A 59 0.41 3.38 27.73
C SER A 59 -0.64 4.35 28.31
N ILE A 60 -0.55 4.63 29.60
CA ILE A 60 -1.36 5.67 30.28
C ILE A 60 -0.95 7.09 29.88
N TYR A 61 0.25 7.26 29.31
CA TYR A 61 0.78 8.56 28.90
C TYR A 61 0.39 8.93 27.48
N ASN A 62 -0.10 7.96 26.70
CA ASN A 62 -0.54 8.20 25.34
C ASN A 62 -2.05 8.45 25.32
N PRO A 63 -2.49 9.63 24.83
CA PRO A 63 -3.91 9.94 24.74
C PRO A 63 -4.62 8.92 23.87
N LYS A 64 -5.82 8.53 24.30
CA LYS A 64 -6.66 7.58 23.58
C LYS A 64 -7.55 8.30 22.58
N THR A 65 -7.66 7.73 21.40
CA THR A 65 -8.66 8.13 20.41
C THR A 65 -9.98 7.42 20.73
N TYR A 66 -11.06 8.18 20.86
CA TYR A 66 -12.40 7.67 21.07
C TYR A 66 -13.26 7.95 19.85
N VAL A 67 -14.04 6.95 19.43
CA VAL A 67 -14.96 7.03 18.29
C VAL A 67 -16.31 6.43 18.68
N GLN A 68 -17.38 6.81 17.99
CA GLN A 68 -18.72 6.27 18.24
C GLN A 68 -19.13 5.30 17.13
N ARG A 69 -19.94 4.29 17.47
CA ARG A 69 -20.59 3.46 16.43
C ARG A 69 -21.38 4.33 15.47
N GLY A 70 -21.35 4.01 14.17
CA GLY A 70 -22.04 4.76 13.13
C GLY A 70 -21.44 6.13 12.81
N GLN A 71 -20.40 6.58 13.51
CA GLN A 71 -19.63 7.77 13.14
C GLN A 71 -18.93 7.54 11.79
N GLU A 72 -18.86 8.57 10.94
CA GLU A 72 -17.91 8.61 9.84
C GLU A 72 -16.53 9.03 10.36
N LEU A 73 -15.55 8.16 10.16
CA LEU A 73 -14.16 8.39 10.51
C LEU A 73 -13.38 8.78 9.26
N ASP A 74 -12.73 9.94 9.31
CA ASP A 74 -11.82 10.39 8.27
C ASP A 74 -10.54 9.57 8.28
N VAL A 75 -10.15 9.11 7.08
CA VAL A 75 -8.90 8.40 6.83
C VAL A 75 -8.09 9.17 5.80
N GLU A 76 -6.85 9.51 6.14
CA GLU A 76 -5.97 10.34 5.32
C GLU A 76 -4.62 9.64 5.12
N TRP A 77 -4.06 9.74 3.91
CA TRP A 77 -2.71 9.31 3.58
C TRP A 77 -2.05 10.30 2.61
N ASN A 78 -0.72 10.33 2.61
CA ASN A 78 0.03 11.22 1.72
C ASN A 78 0.24 10.57 0.35
N ARG A 79 -0.13 11.23 -0.76
CA ARG A 79 0.04 10.71 -2.12
C ARG A 79 1.50 10.42 -2.50
N LEU A 80 2.36 11.41 -2.29
CA LEU A 80 3.78 11.39 -2.61
C LEU A 80 4.07 11.13 -4.10
N ASN A 81 5.10 10.36 -4.41
CA ASN A 81 5.70 10.18 -5.74
C ASN A 81 5.23 8.94 -6.50
N HIS A 82 4.32 8.16 -5.93
CA HIS A 82 3.88 6.88 -6.47
C HIS A 82 2.38 6.94 -6.78
N PRO A 83 1.95 6.63 -8.02
CA PRO A 83 0.55 6.71 -8.42
C PRO A 83 -0.19 5.38 -8.30
N GLY A 84 -1.52 5.49 -8.34
CA GLY A 84 -2.47 4.40 -8.52
C GLY A 84 -2.48 3.35 -7.42
N GLY A 85 -3.25 2.31 -7.71
CA GLY A 85 -3.56 1.22 -6.81
C GLY A 85 -4.81 1.49 -5.98
N PHE A 86 -4.93 0.70 -4.93
CA PHE A 86 -6.10 0.61 -4.09
C PHE A 86 -5.71 0.81 -2.63
N VAL A 87 -6.64 1.34 -1.86
CA VAL A 87 -6.59 1.33 -0.40
C VAL A 87 -7.65 0.38 0.11
N ARG A 88 -7.25 -0.56 0.96
CA ARG A 88 -8.14 -1.42 1.74
C ARG A 88 -8.16 -0.93 3.18
N MET A 89 -9.36 -0.82 3.74
CA MET A 89 -9.59 -0.49 5.14
C MET A 89 -10.43 -1.56 5.83
N ALA A 90 -9.96 -2.02 6.98
CA ALA A 90 -10.57 -3.07 7.78
C ALA A 90 -10.50 -2.71 9.26
N MET A 91 -11.40 -3.24 10.08
CA MET A 91 -11.42 -2.95 11.52
C MET A 91 -11.64 -4.21 12.33
N VAL A 92 -10.78 -4.43 13.33
CA VAL A 92 -10.83 -5.61 14.21
C VAL A 92 -10.73 -5.20 15.67
N PRO A 93 -11.17 -6.05 16.62
CA PRO A 93 -10.79 -5.90 18.02
C PRO A 93 -9.28 -5.77 18.17
N PHE A 94 -8.83 -4.88 19.06
CA PHE A 94 -7.40 -4.60 19.25
C PHE A 94 -6.59 -5.87 19.51
N ASP A 95 -7.16 -6.83 20.26
CA ASP A 95 -6.47 -8.08 20.57
C ASP A 95 -6.23 -9.02 19.38
N GLN A 96 -6.95 -8.81 18.28
CA GLN A 96 -6.84 -9.56 17.03
C GLN A 96 -6.00 -8.83 15.97
N SER A 97 -5.41 -7.69 16.31
CA SER A 97 -4.72 -6.81 15.34
C SER A 97 -3.36 -7.30 14.83
N ASP A 98 -2.91 -8.49 15.24
CA ASP A 98 -1.76 -9.18 14.63
C ASP A 98 -2.19 -10.32 13.69
N ASP A 99 -3.50 -10.57 13.55
CA ASP A 99 -4.04 -11.67 12.76
C ASP A 99 -4.61 -11.19 11.41
N TRP A 100 -4.01 -11.70 10.33
CA TRP A 100 -4.45 -11.44 8.96
C TRP A 100 -5.87 -11.94 8.69
N ALA A 101 -6.26 -13.10 9.24
CA ALA A 101 -7.59 -13.66 9.00
C ALA A 101 -8.68 -12.75 9.57
N SER A 102 -8.48 -12.26 10.80
CA SER A 102 -9.36 -11.29 11.44
C SER A 102 -9.58 -10.04 10.59
N PHE A 103 -8.53 -9.47 9.99
CA PHE A 103 -8.69 -8.33 9.09
C PHE A 103 -9.40 -8.70 7.78
N ASN A 104 -9.09 -9.87 7.21
CA ASN A 104 -9.72 -10.35 5.97
C ASN A 104 -11.21 -10.58 6.13
N ASP A 105 -11.64 -11.01 7.31
CA ASP A 105 -13.05 -11.21 7.61
C ASP A 105 -13.77 -9.89 7.91
N ASN A 106 -13.08 -8.82 8.30
CA ASN A 106 -13.70 -7.57 8.77
C ASN A 106 -13.31 -6.35 7.93
N ILE A 107 -13.32 -6.54 6.61
CA ILE A 107 -13.09 -5.46 5.64
C ILE A 107 -14.29 -4.52 5.63
N LEU A 108 -14.02 -3.23 5.76
CA LEU A 108 -15.05 -2.19 5.71
C LEU A 108 -15.16 -1.60 4.31
N LYS A 109 -14.02 -1.28 3.68
CA LYS A 109 -14.00 -0.49 2.46
C LYS A 109 -12.75 -0.72 1.62
N TYR A 110 -12.95 -0.70 0.32
CA TYR A 110 -11.91 -0.45 -0.67
C TYR A 110 -12.15 0.91 -1.33
N THR A 111 -11.08 1.61 -1.70
CA THR A 111 -11.15 2.85 -2.47
C THR A 111 -9.96 2.96 -3.40
N CYS A 112 -10.05 3.73 -4.48
CA CYS A 112 -8.86 4.06 -5.26
C CYS A 112 -7.86 4.85 -4.42
N TYR A 113 -6.57 4.62 -4.62
CA TYR A 113 -5.53 5.35 -3.89
C TYR A 113 -5.59 6.87 -4.16
N GLU A 114 -5.92 7.27 -5.39
CA GLU A 114 -5.99 8.67 -5.83
C GLU A 114 -7.43 9.15 -6.01
N THR A 115 -8.31 8.88 -5.04
CA THR A 115 -9.75 9.21 -5.12
C THR A 115 -10.00 10.73 -5.26
N ASN A 116 -9.23 11.55 -4.56
CA ASN A 116 -9.43 13.01 -4.49
C ASN A 116 -8.10 13.80 -4.39
N CYS A 117 -7.01 13.17 -4.82
CA CYS A 117 -5.66 13.73 -4.84
C CYS A 117 -5.01 13.42 -6.20
N GLY A 118 -3.86 14.03 -6.49
CA GLY A 118 -3.18 13.85 -7.77
C GLY A 118 -1.76 14.44 -7.78
N PRO A 119 -1.07 14.35 -8.92
CA PRO A 119 0.26 14.93 -9.07
C PRO A 119 0.20 16.46 -8.96
N ALA A 120 1.28 17.06 -8.46
CA ALA A 120 1.41 18.52 -8.37
C ALA A 120 1.42 19.20 -9.75
N ASN A 121 1.96 18.52 -10.76
CA ASN A 121 1.90 18.94 -12.16
C ASN A 121 1.24 17.85 -13.00
N SER A 122 -0.03 18.05 -13.36
CA SER A 122 -0.80 17.11 -14.19
C SER A 122 -0.37 17.08 -15.65
N SER A 123 0.44 18.04 -16.11
CA SER A 123 0.97 18.08 -17.47
C SER A 123 2.32 17.36 -17.60
N ASP A 124 2.96 16.99 -16.48
CA ASP A 124 4.18 16.19 -16.50
C ASP A 124 3.85 14.74 -16.84
N THR A 125 4.42 14.26 -17.95
CA THR A 125 4.20 12.92 -18.49
C THR A 125 5.46 12.05 -18.43
N THR A 126 6.50 12.48 -17.70
CA THR A 126 7.78 11.78 -17.57
C THR A 126 7.62 10.30 -17.19
N PHE A 127 6.63 9.99 -16.36
CA PHE A 127 6.32 8.62 -15.93
C PHE A 127 4.94 8.13 -16.40
N GLY A 128 4.37 8.76 -17.43
CA GLY A 128 3.03 8.49 -17.92
C GLY A 128 1.98 9.50 -17.45
N HIS A 129 0.75 9.32 -17.92
CA HIS A 129 -0.34 10.26 -17.67
C HIS A 129 -0.75 10.29 -16.19
N LEU A 130 -0.67 11.47 -15.57
CA LEU A 130 -1.00 11.71 -14.15
C LEU A 130 -0.17 10.87 -13.17
N ASN A 131 1.02 10.47 -13.58
CA ASN A 131 1.91 9.59 -12.81
C ASN A 131 3.04 10.32 -12.09
N GLY A 132 3.11 11.66 -12.23
CA GLY A 132 4.10 12.50 -11.56
C GLY A 132 3.94 12.51 -10.03
N SER A 133 4.85 13.21 -9.34
CA SER A 133 4.79 13.36 -7.88
C SER A 133 3.77 14.40 -7.43
N GLY A 134 3.29 14.30 -6.20
CA GLY A 134 2.33 15.20 -5.60
C GLY A 134 2.35 15.14 -4.08
N SER A 135 2.08 16.27 -3.42
CA SER A 135 2.10 16.38 -1.95
C SER A 135 0.70 16.51 -1.33
N SER A 136 -0.34 16.60 -2.15
CA SER A 136 -1.71 16.69 -1.64
C SER A 136 -2.09 15.42 -0.88
N PRO A 137 -2.70 15.55 0.32
CA PRO A 137 -3.24 14.40 1.03
C PRO A 137 -4.40 13.81 0.23
N CYS A 138 -4.47 12.49 0.21
CA CYS A 138 -5.62 11.73 -0.25
C CYS A 138 -6.47 11.37 0.96
N THR A 139 -7.79 11.38 0.81
CA THR A 139 -8.70 11.06 1.90
C THR A 139 -9.80 10.10 1.48
N SER A 140 -10.33 9.39 2.46
CA SER A 140 -11.58 8.65 2.38
C SER A 140 -12.24 8.64 3.75
N THR A 141 -13.44 8.08 3.83
CA THR A 141 -14.17 7.87 5.07
C THR A 141 -14.51 6.39 5.26
N VAL A 142 -14.57 5.96 6.52
CA VAL A 142 -15.15 4.67 6.91
C VAL A 142 -16.17 4.88 8.01
N THR A 143 -17.30 4.16 7.95
CA THR A 143 -18.29 4.18 9.03
C THR A 143 -17.86 3.19 10.11
N ILE A 144 -17.80 3.62 11.38
CA ILE A 144 -17.51 2.73 12.51
C ILE A 144 -18.63 1.68 12.63
N PRO A 145 -18.32 0.37 12.58
CA PRO A 145 -19.34 -0.67 12.61
C PRO A 145 -20.24 -0.62 13.84
N LYS A 146 -21.54 -0.80 13.64
CA LYS A 146 -22.56 -0.73 14.71
C LYS A 146 -22.64 -1.99 15.57
N ASN A 147 -21.99 -3.08 15.14
CA ASN A 147 -21.92 -4.36 15.83
C ASN A 147 -20.72 -4.49 16.78
N ILE A 148 -19.89 -3.44 16.92
CA ILE A 148 -18.79 -3.44 17.87
C ILE A 148 -19.33 -3.19 19.29
N PRO A 149 -19.03 -4.05 20.29
CA PRO A 149 -19.48 -3.84 21.65
C PRO A 149 -19.00 -2.51 22.23
N ASP A 150 -19.74 -1.98 23.21
CA ASP A 150 -19.37 -0.73 23.86
C ASP A 150 -18.09 -0.85 24.69
N ASN A 151 -17.31 0.23 24.79
CA ASN A 151 -16.01 0.27 25.44
C ASN A 151 -15.00 -0.76 24.89
N THR A 152 -15.03 -1.01 23.58
CA THR A 152 -14.13 -1.96 22.93
C THR A 152 -12.93 -1.24 22.31
N ALA A 153 -11.72 -1.69 22.64
CA ALA A 153 -10.52 -1.31 21.92
C ALA A 153 -10.50 -1.98 20.54
N VAL A 154 -10.25 -1.20 19.49
CA VAL A 154 -10.22 -1.66 18.10
C VAL A 154 -9.01 -1.09 17.36
N THR A 155 -8.67 -1.74 16.25
CA THR A 155 -7.62 -1.30 15.33
C THR A 155 -8.23 -1.12 13.94
N LEU A 156 -8.07 0.08 13.38
CA LEU A 156 -8.28 0.34 11.96
C LEU A 156 -6.99 -0.02 11.22
N GLN A 157 -7.09 -0.85 10.18
CA GLN A 157 -6.03 -1.11 9.23
C GLN A 157 -6.25 -0.27 7.96
N TRP A 158 -5.14 0.20 7.41
CA TRP A 158 -4.98 0.79 6.10
C TRP A 158 -3.91 0.00 5.34
N ILE A 159 -4.23 -0.49 4.15
CA ILE A 159 -3.28 -1.13 3.24
C ILE A 159 -3.33 -0.43 1.90
N TRP A 160 -2.19 0.00 1.37
CA TRP A 160 -2.05 0.42 -0.02
C TRP A 160 -1.35 -0.66 -0.84
N TYR A 161 -1.91 -0.99 -2.00
CA TYR A 161 -1.40 -2.04 -2.88
C TYR A 161 -1.76 -1.76 -4.35
N GLY A 162 -1.06 -2.41 -5.27
CA GLY A 162 -1.27 -2.22 -6.71
C GLY A 162 -0.80 -0.85 -7.23
N GLY A 163 0.00 -0.10 -6.46
CA GLY A 163 0.60 1.13 -6.95
C GLY A 163 1.87 0.85 -7.76
N GLY A 164 2.27 1.85 -8.55
CA GLY A 164 3.27 1.67 -9.59
C GLY A 164 4.51 2.54 -9.49
N ILE A 165 5.37 2.36 -10.49
CA ILE A 165 6.54 3.17 -10.78
C ILE A 165 7.61 2.99 -9.70
N TYR A 166 8.11 1.77 -9.60
CA TYR A 166 9.21 1.46 -8.69
C TYR A 166 10.55 1.92 -9.28
N TYR A 167 11.30 2.72 -8.53
CA TYR A 167 12.55 3.36 -8.99
C TYR A 167 12.46 4.01 -10.38
N GLY A 168 11.32 4.67 -10.67
CA GLY A 168 11.12 5.40 -11.93
C GLY A 168 10.85 4.51 -13.15
N GLN A 169 10.65 3.20 -12.97
CA GLN A 169 10.31 2.28 -14.06
C GLN A 169 8.80 2.22 -14.25
N VAL A 170 8.30 2.77 -15.37
CA VAL A 170 6.86 2.96 -15.64
C VAL A 170 6.04 1.67 -15.65
N ASP A 171 6.65 0.53 -15.99
CA ASP A 171 5.97 -0.77 -16.10
C ASP A 171 6.30 -1.69 -14.91
N THR A 172 6.30 -1.13 -13.71
CA THR A 172 6.61 -1.89 -12.48
C THR A 172 5.66 -1.53 -11.35
N SER A 173 5.30 -2.53 -10.54
CA SER A 173 4.53 -2.34 -9.31
C SER A 173 5.43 -2.45 -8.09
N PHE A 174 5.03 -1.78 -7.00
CA PHE A 174 5.57 -2.08 -5.67
C PHE A 174 4.63 -2.99 -4.86
N GLY A 175 5.15 -3.58 -3.80
CA GLY A 175 4.41 -4.37 -2.82
C GLY A 175 3.69 -3.53 -1.77
N GLU A 176 2.98 -4.20 -0.88
CA GLU A 176 1.99 -3.55 -0.01
C GLU A 176 2.61 -2.64 1.05
N TYR A 177 1.92 -1.53 1.35
CA TYR A 177 2.23 -0.64 2.47
C TYR A 177 1.15 -0.76 3.52
N TYR A 178 1.57 -0.81 4.79
CA TYR A 178 0.68 -1.06 5.92
C TYR A 178 0.67 0.12 6.89
N GLY A 179 -0.48 0.35 7.52
CA GLY A 179 -0.65 1.30 8.62
C GLY A 179 -1.82 0.89 9.49
N CYS A 180 -1.67 1.00 10.81
CA CYS A 180 -2.74 0.69 11.75
C CYS A 180 -2.91 1.79 12.80
N SER A 181 -4.15 2.07 13.16
CA SER A 181 -4.49 3.03 14.22
C SER A 181 -5.38 2.41 15.26
N ASP A 182 -5.01 2.58 16.53
CA ASP A 182 -5.76 2.04 17.66
C ASP A 182 -6.68 3.09 18.29
N MET A 183 -7.89 2.67 18.65
CA MET A 183 -8.93 3.54 19.19
C MET A 183 -9.88 2.76 20.11
N ILE A 184 -10.78 3.48 20.80
CA ILE A 184 -11.83 2.90 21.64
C ILE A 184 -13.19 3.30 21.09
N VAL A 185 -14.05 2.32 20.85
CA VAL A 185 -15.44 2.55 20.46
C VAL A 185 -16.29 2.76 21.72
N VAL A 186 -16.94 3.92 21.81
CA VAL A 186 -17.80 4.31 22.94
C VAL A 186 -19.09 4.95 22.44
N GLY A 187 -20.23 4.46 22.91
CA GLY A 187 -21.55 4.96 22.52
C GLY A 187 -21.90 4.78 21.03
N GLY A 188 -23.02 5.38 20.64
CA GLY A 188 -23.57 5.31 19.29
C GLY A 188 -24.56 4.16 19.05
N PRO A 189 -25.28 4.19 17.91
CA PRO A 189 -26.28 3.18 17.54
C PRO A 189 -25.70 1.77 17.44
N THR A 190 -26.47 0.78 17.88
CA THR A 190 -26.12 -0.64 17.82
C THR A 190 -26.87 -1.35 16.68
N SER A 191 -26.25 -2.39 16.14
CA SER A 191 -26.87 -3.35 15.19
C SER A 191 -26.14 -4.68 15.32
N ASP A 192 -26.85 -5.79 15.14
CA ASP A 192 -26.22 -7.12 15.06
C ASP A 192 -25.63 -7.38 13.66
N GLU A 193 -25.95 -6.52 12.69
CA GLU A 193 -25.48 -6.65 11.31
C GLU A 193 -23.98 -6.34 11.19
N LYS A 194 -23.24 -7.30 10.64
CA LYS A 194 -21.85 -7.10 10.22
C LYS A 194 -21.84 -6.37 8.88
N PRO A 195 -21.11 -5.24 8.75
CA PRO A 195 -21.02 -4.55 7.48
C PRO A 195 -20.35 -5.42 6.42
N ALA A 196 -20.90 -5.41 5.20
CA ALA A 196 -20.24 -5.95 4.03
C ALA A 196 -19.19 -4.95 3.51
N PRO A 197 -18.09 -5.42 2.88
CA PRO A 197 -17.13 -4.53 2.26
C PRO A 197 -17.79 -3.74 1.13
N VAL A 198 -17.50 -2.44 1.06
CA VAL A 198 -17.92 -1.59 -0.06
C VAL A 198 -16.71 -1.17 -0.90
N PHE A 199 -16.89 -0.99 -2.21
CA PHE A 199 -15.84 -0.44 -3.07
C PHE A 199 -16.27 0.93 -3.59
N GLN A 200 -15.42 1.92 -3.38
CA GLN A 200 -15.50 3.24 -3.99
C GLN A 200 -14.47 3.34 -5.13
N GLY A 201 -14.94 3.12 -6.35
CA GLY A 201 -14.15 3.37 -7.55
C GLY A 201 -14.02 4.87 -7.88
N GLY A 202 -13.18 5.17 -8.86
CA GLY A 202 -12.98 6.52 -9.37
C GLY A 202 -11.76 7.18 -8.77
N ASP A 203 -10.66 7.16 -9.52
CA ASP A 203 -9.48 7.97 -9.25
C ASP A 203 -9.41 9.18 -10.19
N ILE A 204 -8.36 9.99 -10.02
CA ILE A 204 -8.10 11.15 -10.87
C ILE A 204 -7.97 10.82 -12.38
N THR A 205 -7.59 9.59 -12.74
CA THR A 205 -7.48 9.16 -14.15
C THR A 205 -8.84 8.73 -14.70
N TYR A 206 -9.66 8.07 -13.89
CA TYR A 206 -10.97 7.56 -14.24
C TYR A 206 -12.06 8.10 -13.30
N PRO A 207 -12.30 9.43 -13.28
CA PRO A 207 -13.25 10.02 -12.34
C PRO A 207 -14.67 9.49 -12.60
N ASN A 208 -15.46 9.33 -11.53
CA ASN A 208 -16.85 8.85 -11.57
C ASN A 208 -17.02 7.45 -12.19
N SER A 209 -16.01 6.59 -12.07
CA SER A 209 -16.05 5.21 -12.56
C SER A 209 -16.02 4.18 -11.43
N GLY A 210 -16.38 2.93 -11.72
CA GLY A 210 -16.26 1.82 -10.77
C GLY A 210 -14.89 1.13 -10.80
N VAL A 211 -13.82 1.83 -11.15
CA VAL A 211 -12.47 1.26 -11.31
C VAL A 211 -11.36 2.24 -10.90
N CYS A 212 -10.15 1.71 -10.75
CA CYS A 212 -8.93 2.44 -10.49
C CYS A 212 -7.83 2.04 -11.49
N LYS A 213 -6.88 2.94 -11.71
CA LYS A 213 -5.57 2.71 -12.30
C LYS A 213 -4.69 1.97 -11.30
N TYR A 214 -4.02 0.89 -11.72
CA TYR A 214 -3.12 0.11 -10.86
C TYR A 214 -2.02 -0.58 -11.67
N TRP A 215 -1.01 -1.14 -11.00
CA TRP A 215 0.06 -1.95 -11.58
C TRP A 215 0.16 -3.30 -10.86
N GLY A 216 0.63 -4.31 -11.58
CA GLY A 216 0.83 -5.64 -11.01
C GLY A 216 -0.49 -6.29 -10.62
N SER A 217 -0.74 -6.43 -9.32
CA SER A 217 -1.91 -7.11 -8.77
C SER A 217 -2.95 -6.17 -8.18
N ASN A 218 -4.22 -6.54 -8.33
CA ASN A 218 -5.38 -5.96 -7.67
C ASN A 218 -5.85 -6.79 -6.46
N LYS A 219 -4.98 -7.64 -5.90
CA LYS A 219 -5.29 -8.51 -4.77
C LYS A 219 -4.23 -8.41 -3.68
N VAL A 220 -4.68 -8.14 -2.45
CA VAL A 220 -3.84 -8.20 -1.25
C VAL A 220 -3.31 -9.63 -1.05
N GLY A 221 -2.02 -9.75 -0.77
CA GLY A 221 -1.26 -10.97 -0.57
C GLY A 221 -0.44 -11.40 -1.78
N ASP A 222 -0.79 -10.97 -3.00
CA ASP A 222 -0.05 -11.38 -4.21
C ASP A 222 1.38 -10.83 -4.24
N CYS A 223 1.61 -9.73 -3.54
CA CYS A 223 2.93 -9.11 -3.34
C CYS A 223 3.53 -9.38 -1.95
N ASN A 224 3.17 -10.50 -1.33
CA ASN A 224 3.83 -10.96 -0.10
C ASN A 224 5.07 -11.80 -0.43
N PHE A 225 6.21 -11.44 0.16
CA PHE A 225 7.47 -12.12 -0.10
C PHE A 225 7.78 -13.26 0.90
N GLY A 226 6.87 -13.59 1.84
CA GLY A 226 7.09 -14.65 2.83
C GLY A 226 8.38 -14.41 3.62
N ASP A 227 9.20 -15.44 3.85
CA ASP A 227 10.49 -15.29 4.55
C ASP A 227 11.66 -14.84 3.65
N ARG A 228 11.37 -14.45 2.40
CA ARG A 228 12.41 -13.96 1.48
C ARG A 228 13.04 -12.68 2.03
N LYS A 229 14.34 -12.56 1.80
CA LYS A 229 15.13 -11.36 2.05
C LYS A 229 15.79 -10.93 0.74
N PRO A 230 16.04 -9.62 0.53
CA PRO A 230 16.85 -9.18 -0.60
C PRO A 230 18.21 -9.90 -0.61
N SER A 231 18.78 -10.06 -1.79
CA SER A 231 20.14 -10.58 -1.97
C SER A 231 20.98 -9.50 -2.65
N PRO A 232 21.51 -8.53 -1.89
CA PRO A 232 22.24 -7.40 -2.44
C PRO A 232 23.43 -7.82 -3.29
N ILE A 233 23.58 -7.20 -4.45
CA ILE A 233 24.71 -7.32 -5.37
C ILE A 233 25.30 -5.91 -5.51
N ASP A 234 26.61 -5.78 -5.33
CA ASP A 234 27.31 -4.50 -5.45
C ASP A 234 27.09 -3.89 -6.84
N GLY A 235 26.59 -2.65 -6.87
CA GLY A 235 26.28 -1.92 -8.10
C GLY A 235 24.88 -2.17 -8.68
N ASP A 236 24.09 -3.10 -8.11
CA ASP A 236 22.69 -3.30 -8.48
C ASP A 236 21.76 -2.80 -7.36
N LEU A 237 21.21 -1.59 -7.55
CA LEU A 237 20.28 -0.99 -6.59
C LEU A 237 19.01 -1.81 -6.37
N LEU A 238 18.52 -2.54 -7.38
CA LEU A 238 17.26 -3.28 -7.27
C LEU A 238 17.42 -4.54 -6.43
N SER A 239 18.59 -5.16 -6.47
CA SER A 239 18.94 -6.34 -5.65
C SER A 239 18.86 -6.10 -4.13
N GLN A 240 18.84 -4.83 -3.71
CA GLN A 240 18.72 -4.42 -2.32
C GLN A 240 17.28 -4.49 -1.79
N SER A 241 16.30 -4.75 -2.66
CA SER A 241 14.89 -4.85 -2.31
C SER A 241 14.28 -6.14 -2.85
N LEU A 242 13.11 -6.51 -2.33
CA LEU A 242 12.30 -7.58 -2.91
C LEU A 242 11.43 -7.07 -4.09
N GLU A 243 11.61 -5.80 -4.45
CA GLU A 243 10.83 -5.05 -5.43
C GLU A 243 11.58 -4.93 -6.78
N PRO A 244 10.89 -4.66 -7.91
CA PRO A 244 9.44 -4.53 -8.02
C PRO A 244 8.73 -5.87 -7.80
N CYS A 245 7.60 -5.85 -7.11
CA CYS A 245 6.77 -7.03 -6.91
C CYS A 245 6.37 -7.70 -8.25
N MET A 246 5.92 -6.91 -9.23
CA MET A 246 5.53 -7.36 -10.56
C MET A 246 6.01 -6.39 -11.64
N ARG A 247 6.15 -6.91 -12.87
CA ARG A 247 6.45 -6.12 -14.07
C ARG A 247 5.30 -6.21 -15.05
N GLY A 248 4.95 -5.08 -15.65
CA GLY A 248 3.86 -4.96 -16.60
C GLY A 248 3.33 -3.53 -16.65
N PRO A 249 2.60 -3.18 -17.71
CA PRO A 249 2.06 -1.84 -17.88
C PRO A 249 0.99 -1.53 -16.83
N GLU A 250 0.59 -0.26 -16.79
CA GLU A 250 -0.58 0.17 -16.02
C GLU A 250 -1.85 -0.54 -16.50
N GLN A 251 -2.73 -0.85 -15.55
CA GLN A 251 -3.98 -1.57 -15.71
C GLN A 251 -5.13 -0.75 -15.16
N LYS A 252 -6.36 -1.15 -15.50
CA LYS A 252 -7.61 -0.52 -15.07
C LYS A 252 -8.55 -1.59 -14.53
N GLY A 253 -9.07 -1.43 -13.32
CA GLY A 253 -9.94 -2.45 -12.73
C GLY A 253 -10.38 -2.16 -11.30
N ALA A 254 -11.08 -3.13 -10.70
CA ALA A 254 -11.51 -3.11 -9.31
C ALA A 254 -10.63 -4.04 -8.45
N PRO A 255 -10.64 -3.89 -7.11
CA PRO A 255 -10.09 -4.88 -6.20
C PRO A 255 -10.61 -6.28 -6.49
N PHE A 256 -9.75 -7.29 -6.33
CA PHE A 256 -10.15 -8.69 -6.52
C PHE A 256 -11.36 -9.05 -5.64
N GLY A 257 -12.37 -9.66 -6.26
CA GLY A 257 -13.62 -10.05 -5.59
C GLY A 257 -14.64 -8.91 -5.40
N MET A 258 -14.35 -7.69 -5.87
CA MET A 258 -15.31 -6.60 -5.92
C MET A 258 -15.77 -6.38 -7.36
N ASP A 259 -17.08 -6.23 -7.57
CA ASP A 259 -17.62 -5.89 -8.88
C ASP A 259 -17.22 -4.46 -9.28
N SER A 260 -16.72 -4.29 -10.50
CA SER A 260 -16.39 -2.97 -11.06
C SER A 260 -17.61 -2.14 -11.45
N GLY A 261 -18.83 -2.64 -11.18
CA GLY A 261 -20.07 -1.93 -11.44
C GLY A 261 -20.14 -1.33 -12.84
N SER A 262 -20.07 -2.15 -13.89
CA SER A 262 -20.56 -1.78 -15.22
C SER A 262 -21.10 -2.99 -15.95
N SER A 263 -22.43 -3.10 -15.97
CA SER A 263 -23.14 -3.73 -17.08
C SER A 263 -22.99 -2.84 -18.32
N SER A 264 -21.94 -3.07 -19.12
CA SER A 264 -21.94 -2.94 -20.58
C SER A 264 -20.60 -3.39 -21.17
N PRO A 265 -20.59 -4.25 -22.20
CA PRO A 265 -19.38 -4.56 -22.94
C PRO A 265 -19.09 -3.44 -23.93
N ASP A 266 -18.11 -2.58 -23.66
CA ASP A 266 -17.56 -1.70 -24.68
C ASP A 266 -16.67 -2.52 -25.61
N THR A 267 -17.31 -3.17 -26.58
CA THR A 267 -16.72 -3.38 -27.90
C THR A 267 -16.88 -2.09 -28.69
N SER A 268 -15.85 -1.24 -28.70
CA SER A 268 -15.72 -0.19 -29.70
C SER A 268 -14.30 -0.19 -30.22
N SER A 269 -14.11 -0.96 -31.29
CA SER A 269 -13.06 -0.71 -32.27
C SER A 269 -13.38 0.61 -32.96
N GLU A 270 -12.52 1.62 -32.81
CA GLU A 270 -12.59 2.83 -33.62
C GLU A 270 -12.06 2.54 -35.03
N PRO A 271 -12.74 2.99 -36.10
CA PRO A 271 -12.15 3.16 -37.41
C PRO A 271 -11.63 4.60 -37.58
N ALA A 272 -10.47 4.71 -38.24
CA ALA A 272 -9.88 5.98 -38.63
C ALA A 272 -10.75 6.69 -39.68
N SER A 273 -11.01 7.99 -39.46
CA SER A 273 -11.63 8.88 -40.43
C SER A 273 -10.57 9.70 -41.17
N ASP A 274 -10.56 9.65 -42.50
CA ASP A 274 -9.90 10.62 -43.35
C ASP A 274 -10.93 11.19 -44.34
N SER A 275 -10.85 12.49 -44.60
CA SER A 275 -11.85 13.27 -45.35
C SER A 275 -11.25 13.93 -46.57
N ALA A 276 -11.83 13.69 -47.76
CA ALA A 276 -12.22 14.69 -48.80
C ALA A 276 -12.20 14.09 -50.23
N ALA A 277 -13.26 14.41 -50.99
CA ALA A 277 -13.59 13.98 -52.35
C ALA A 277 -13.09 15.00 -53.42
N PRO A 278 -13.52 15.03 -54.73
CA PRO A 278 -14.40 14.14 -55.50
C PRO A 278 -14.05 13.89 -57.02
N ASP A 279 -14.88 13.02 -57.62
CA ASP A 279 -15.43 12.98 -59.01
C ASP A 279 -14.59 12.57 -60.25
N SER A 280 -15.00 11.46 -60.92
CA SER A 280 -15.49 11.44 -62.32
C SER A 280 -15.44 10.05 -63.01
N SER A 281 -16.59 9.66 -63.57
CA SER A 281 -16.83 8.85 -64.79
C SER A 281 -16.89 7.29 -64.78
N VAL A 282 -18.13 6.81 -64.96
CA VAL A 282 -18.67 5.80 -65.92
C VAL A 282 -17.91 4.48 -66.18
N ALA A 283 -18.54 3.33 -65.87
CA ALA A 283 -19.04 2.34 -66.86
C ALA A 283 -19.48 0.98 -66.23
N GLU A 284 -20.64 0.51 -66.71
CA GLU A 284 -21.25 -0.82 -66.84
C GLU A 284 -20.81 -2.11 -66.09
N SER A 285 -21.86 -2.86 -65.75
CA SER A 285 -21.95 -4.25 -65.24
C SER A 285 -21.48 -5.31 -66.26
N PRO A 286 -21.17 -6.56 -65.85
CA PRO A 286 -22.22 -7.59 -65.85
C PRO A 286 -22.18 -8.58 -64.67
N ALA A 287 -23.22 -9.42 -64.64
CA ALA A 287 -23.71 -10.29 -63.59
C ALA A 287 -22.90 -11.60 -63.32
N ALA A 288 -23.36 -12.28 -62.26
CA ALA A 288 -22.93 -13.52 -61.60
C ALA A 288 -22.71 -14.77 -62.49
N PRO A 289 -22.21 -15.86 -61.88
CA PRO A 289 -23.05 -17.05 -61.82
C PRO A 289 -23.10 -17.75 -60.45
N GLU A 290 -24.14 -18.59 -60.32
CA GLU A 290 -24.66 -19.28 -59.14
C GLU A 290 -23.84 -20.51 -58.66
N ALA A 291 -24.24 -20.97 -57.47
CA ALA A 291 -23.73 -22.08 -56.65
C ALA A 291 -23.82 -23.48 -57.29
N PRO A 292 -23.28 -24.50 -56.59
CA PRO A 292 -24.10 -25.69 -56.38
C PRO A 292 -24.22 -26.13 -54.92
N VAL A 293 -25.33 -26.83 -54.70
CA VAL A 293 -25.97 -27.29 -53.47
C VAL A 293 -25.40 -28.64 -52.99
N THR A 294 -25.67 -28.94 -51.72
CA THR A 294 -25.31 -30.07 -50.82
C THR A 294 -25.38 -31.51 -51.39
N PRO A 295 -24.91 -32.50 -50.59
CA PRO A 295 -25.91 -33.28 -49.85
C PRO A 295 -25.55 -33.55 -48.37
N GLU A 296 -26.61 -33.77 -47.59
CA GLU A 296 -26.65 -34.11 -46.17
C GLU A 296 -26.46 -35.62 -45.86
N VAL A 297 -26.26 -35.87 -44.54
CA VAL A 297 -26.53 -37.08 -43.71
C VAL A 297 -25.68 -38.36 -43.89
N PRO A 298 -25.46 -39.20 -42.84
CA PRO A 298 -26.32 -39.40 -41.65
C PRO A 298 -25.66 -39.43 -40.26
N VAL A 299 -26.53 -39.23 -39.27
CA VAL A 299 -26.34 -39.52 -37.83
C VAL A 299 -26.49 -41.03 -37.60
N THR A 300 -25.62 -41.65 -36.79
CA THR A 300 -25.94 -42.66 -35.74
C THR A 300 -24.66 -43.27 -35.18
N SER A 301 -24.46 -43.24 -33.87
CA SER A 301 -24.48 -44.46 -33.03
C SER A 301 -23.98 -44.15 -31.62
N ASP A 302 -24.80 -44.57 -30.65
CA ASP A 302 -24.47 -44.77 -29.25
C ASP A 302 -23.09 -45.37 -29.01
N TYR A 303 -22.34 -44.81 -28.07
CA TYR A 303 -21.57 -45.60 -27.12
C TYR A 303 -21.58 -44.93 -25.74
N SER A 304 -22.37 -45.52 -24.86
CA SER A 304 -22.17 -45.51 -23.42
C SER A 304 -20.74 -45.89 -23.06
N ALA A 305 -20.12 -45.15 -22.14
CA ALA A 305 -19.37 -45.70 -21.01
C ALA A 305 -18.99 -44.57 -20.06
N VAL A 306 -19.71 -44.50 -18.95
CA VAL A 306 -19.25 -43.90 -17.69
C VAL A 306 -18.04 -44.71 -17.21
N PRO A 307 -16.89 -44.10 -16.88
CA PRO A 307 -15.94 -44.75 -15.99
C PRO A 307 -16.37 -44.47 -14.54
N GLU A 308 -16.71 -45.55 -13.86
CA GLU A 308 -17.00 -45.61 -12.43
C GLU A 308 -15.77 -45.27 -11.57
N ASP A 309 -16.06 -44.70 -10.41
CA ASP A 309 -15.36 -44.83 -9.13
C ASP A 309 -13.84 -45.01 -9.14
N THR A 310 -13.12 -43.88 -9.07
CA THR A 310 -11.83 -43.85 -8.39
C THR A 310 -12.03 -43.59 -6.90
N SER A 311 -11.88 -44.68 -6.16
CA SER A 311 -11.76 -44.83 -4.70
C SER A 311 -11.15 -43.65 -3.95
N VAL A 312 -11.86 -43.23 -2.91
CA VAL A 312 -11.41 -42.39 -1.79
C VAL A 312 -10.12 -42.97 -1.19
N PRO A 313 -9.02 -42.23 -1.07
CA PRO A 313 -7.86 -42.70 -0.31
C PRO A 313 -8.20 -42.71 1.18
N GLU A 314 -7.91 -43.84 1.83
CA GLU A 314 -8.12 -44.08 3.26
C GLU A 314 -7.45 -43.03 4.14
N ALA A 315 -8.12 -42.72 5.24
CA ALA A 315 -7.68 -41.76 6.25
C ALA A 315 -6.29 -42.13 6.80
N THR A 316 -5.32 -41.26 6.57
CA THR A 316 -4.02 -41.31 7.23
C THR A 316 -4.22 -41.07 8.73
N SER A 317 -3.80 -42.05 9.53
CA SER A 317 -3.85 -42.04 10.99
C SER A 317 -3.17 -40.81 11.60
N VAL A 318 -3.86 -40.19 12.56
CA VAL A 318 -3.38 -39.11 13.42
C VAL A 318 -2.10 -39.56 14.14
N PRO A 319 -0.98 -38.81 14.07
CA PRO A 319 0.19 -39.10 14.89
C PRO A 319 -0.13 -38.86 16.37
N GLU A 320 0.23 -39.83 17.22
CA GLU A 320 0.06 -39.76 18.67
C GLU A 320 0.76 -38.52 19.27
N ALA A 321 0.13 -37.98 20.31
CA ALA A 321 0.59 -36.79 21.01
C ALA A 321 2.02 -36.97 21.55
N THR A 322 2.94 -36.14 21.07
CA THR A 322 4.27 -35.99 21.64
C THR A 322 4.15 -35.43 23.06
N SER A 323 4.67 -36.16 24.03
CA SER A 323 4.72 -35.77 25.45
C SER A 323 5.40 -34.41 25.65
N VAL A 324 4.80 -33.57 26.49
CA VAL A 324 5.32 -32.27 26.94
C VAL A 324 6.70 -32.47 27.61
N PRO A 325 7.76 -31.73 27.21
CA PRO A 325 9.02 -31.77 27.95
C PRO A 325 8.82 -31.15 29.35
N GLU A 326 9.35 -31.82 30.37
CA GLU A 326 9.36 -31.33 31.75
C GLU A 326 10.02 -29.96 31.85
N ALA A 327 9.48 -29.12 32.73
CA ALA A 327 9.95 -27.77 32.99
C ALA A 327 11.43 -27.76 33.43
N THR A 328 12.29 -27.16 32.63
CA THR A 328 13.67 -26.85 33.01
C THR A 328 13.65 -25.79 34.11
N ASN A 329 14.29 -26.08 35.24
CA ASN A 329 14.43 -25.15 36.37
C ASN A 329 15.06 -23.82 35.94
N ALA A 330 14.55 -22.71 36.50
CA ALA A 330 15.07 -21.37 36.27
C ALA A 330 16.55 -21.25 36.65
N PRO A 331 17.39 -20.55 35.86
CA PRO A 331 18.77 -20.29 36.25
C PRO A 331 18.81 -19.35 37.46
N GLU A 332 19.65 -19.70 38.44
CA GLU A 332 19.93 -18.85 39.60
C GLU A 332 20.48 -17.48 39.17
N ALA A 333 20.07 -16.44 39.87
CA ALA A 333 20.45 -15.06 39.60
C ALA A 333 21.97 -14.88 39.69
N THR A 334 22.61 -14.58 38.56
CA THR A 334 24.01 -14.13 38.52
C THR A 334 24.11 -12.72 39.13
N SER A 335 24.95 -12.59 40.14
CA SER A 335 25.26 -11.34 40.84
C SER A 335 25.78 -10.25 39.90
N VAL A 336 25.29 -9.02 40.10
CA VAL A 336 25.68 -7.78 39.43
C VAL A 336 27.19 -7.53 39.58
N PRO A 337 27.95 -7.25 38.51
CA PRO A 337 29.33 -6.79 38.65
C PRO A 337 29.37 -5.35 39.18
N GLU A 338 30.25 -5.10 40.15
CA GLU A 338 30.48 -3.78 40.73
C GLU A 338 30.94 -2.75 39.68
N ALA A 339 30.54 -1.50 39.90
CA ALA A 339 30.79 -0.37 39.03
C ALA A 339 32.30 -0.11 38.82
N THR A 340 32.76 -0.23 37.58
CA THR A 340 34.08 0.23 37.15
C THR A 340 34.10 1.76 37.11
N SER A 341 35.13 2.34 37.74
CA SER A 341 35.37 3.78 37.85
C SER A 341 35.60 4.47 36.49
N VAL A 342 35.11 5.71 36.41
CA VAL A 342 35.23 6.63 35.26
C VAL A 342 36.71 7.00 35.03
N PRO A 343 37.25 6.91 33.80
CA PRO A 343 38.57 7.47 33.50
C PRO A 343 38.52 9.00 33.41
N GLU A 344 39.53 9.64 33.99
CA GLU A 344 39.70 11.11 34.01
C GLU A 344 39.78 11.73 32.62
N ALA A 345 39.24 12.94 32.50
CA ALA A 345 39.20 13.74 31.29
C ALA A 345 40.61 14.03 30.75
N THR A 346 40.86 13.60 29.51
CA THR A 346 42.06 13.98 28.76
C THR A 346 41.85 15.35 28.12
N SER A 347 42.87 16.21 28.24
CA SER A 347 42.89 17.62 27.86
C SER A 347 42.72 17.89 26.36
N VAL A 348 42.04 19.00 26.07
CA VAL A 348 41.75 19.59 24.74
C VAL A 348 43.04 19.97 23.99
N PRO A 349 43.18 19.65 22.69
CA PRO A 349 44.25 20.22 21.87
C PRO A 349 43.88 21.62 21.35
N GLU A 350 44.90 22.49 21.32
CA GLU A 350 44.83 23.91 20.96
C GLU A 350 44.30 24.19 19.54
N ALA A 351 43.60 25.32 19.42
CA ALA A 351 43.06 25.87 18.19
C ALA A 351 44.17 26.20 17.17
N THR A 352 44.03 25.69 15.95
CA THR A 352 44.85 26.12 14.80
C THR A 352 43.99 26.91 13.81
N ASN A 353 44.35 28.19 13.70
CA ASN A 353 44.10 29.23 12.69
C ASN A 353 43.09 29.00 11.54
N ALA A 354 42.18 29.96 11.45
CA ALA A 354 41.27 30.21 10.32
C ALA A 354 42.01 30.73 9.06
N PRO A 355 41.50 30.44 7.86
CA PRO A 355 41.71 31.27 6.67
C PRO A 355 40.52 32.21 6.45
N VAL A 356 40.86 33.46 6.16
CA VAL A 356 39.97 34.57 5.78
C VAL A 356 39.39 34.34 4.38
N THR A 357 38.08 34.57 4.19
CA THR A 357 37.49 34.83 2.86
C THR A 357 36.71 36.14 2.85
N PRO A 358 36.88 37.00 1.83
CA PRO A 358 36.16 38.27 1.72
C PRO A 358 34.74 38.07 1.18
N ALA A 359 33.88 39.02 1.56
CA ALA A 359 32.48 39.14 1.16
C ALA A 359 32.32 39.58 -0.31
N THR A 360 31.25 39.10 -0.97
CA THR A 360 30.32 39.83 -1.87
C THR A 360 29.25 38.84 -2.35
N SER A 361 28.00 39.00 -1.88
CA SER A 361 26.86 39.56 -2.62
C SER A 361 26.50 38.81 -3.90
N ASP A 362 25.45 37.98 -3.83
CA ASP A 362 24.19 38.17 -4.57
C ASP A 362 23.24 36.99 -4.27
N TYR A 363 22.25 37.24 -3.41
CA TYR A 363 21.18 36.31 -3.08
C TYR A 363 20.09 36.41 -4.16
N VAL A 364 20.09 35.49 -5.12
CA VAL A 364 18.90 35.19 -5.93
C VAL A 364 18.26 33.95 -5.35
N VAL A 365 17.10 34.12 -4.72
CA VAL A 365 16.26 33.01 -4.25
C VAL A 365 15.72 32.28 -5.47
N THR A 366 16.33 31.16 -5.82
CA THR A 366 15.69 30.09 -6.60
C THR A 366 15.43 28.96 -5.63
N SER A 367 14.19 28.80 -5.20
CA SER A 367 13.75 27.66 -4.41
C SER A 367 13.58 26.44 -5.33
N GLU A 368 14.69 25.87 -5.76
CA GLU A 368 14.72 24.47 -6.17
C GLU A 368 15.32 23.69 -5.01
N SER A 369 14.46 23.12 -4.16
CA SER A 369 14.87 22.15 -3.15
C SER A 369 15.32 20.87 -3.85
N LYS A 370 16.56 20.85 -4.34
CA LYS A 370 17.20 19.64 -4.86
C LYS A 370 17.35 18.64 -3.72
N CYS A 371 16.70 17.50 -3.88
CA CYS A 371 16.76 16.37 -3.00
C CYS A 371 18.21 15.86 -2.94
N LEU A 372 18.78 15.75 -1.74
CA LEU A 372 20.04 15.03 -1.55
C LEU A 372 19.70 13.55 -1.30
N ALA A 373 20.30 12.66 -2.09
CA ALA A 373 20.22 11.23 -1.88
C ALA A 373 20.80 10.86 -0.50
N ARG A 374 20.20 9.84 0.13
CA ARG A 374 20.63 9.28 1.43
C ARG A 374 22.11 8.87 1.34
N PRO A 375 23.01 9.32 2.22
CA PRO A 375 24.36 8.76 2.28
C PRO A 375 24.28 7.30 2.75
N SER A 376 24.98 6.42 2.04
CA SER A 376 25.10 5.00 2.40
C SER A 376 25.74 4.86 3.79
N PRO A 377 25.25 3.95 4.65
CA PRO A 377 25.91 3.66 5.92
C PRO A 377 27.27 2.99 5.68
N ILE A 378 28.29 3.47 6.38
CA ILE A 378 29.62 2.86 6.53
C ILE A 378 29.52 1.66 7.46
#